data_AF-A0A955TCA6-F1
#
_entry.id   AF-A0A955TCA6-F1
#
_cell.length_a   1.000
_cell.length_b   1.000
_cell.length_c   1.000
_cell.angle_alpha   90.00
_cell.angle_beta   90.00
_cell.angle_gamma   90.00
#
_symmetry.space_group_name_H-M   'P 1'
#
loop_
_entity.id
_entity.type
_entity.pdbx_description
1 polymer ?
#
loop_
_entity_poly.entity_id
_entity_poly.type
_entity_poly.pdbx_seq_one_letter_code
_entity_poly.pdbx_strand_id
1 'polypeptide(L)'
;LLFKTNSDPMKLAEAARGAVWEVNPNQPILRIQTMDQVVADSVSVQRFCMRIMVIMALVALVLAAIGIYGVVAYSVSERTHEIGIRMALGAQTTDVIRMMLKKGLWFTGIGVAIGLALAFFGAKLMTAMVYEMNALDPAAFIVVPLVLLFVSTLACYLPARRAARVDPMTALRYE
;
A
#
# COMPACT_ATOMS: atom_id res chain seq x y z
N LEU A 1 -31.26 9.14 -24.39
CA LEU A 1 -30.82 10.11 -25.43
C LEU A 1 -29.57 10.80 -24.92
N LEU A 2 -28.53 10.91 -25.74
CA LEU A 2 -27.28 11.57 -25.39
C LEU A 2 -27.15 12.83 -26.23
N PHE A 3 -26.92 13.97 -25.57
CA PHE A 3 -26.72 15.26 -26.23
C PHE A 3 -25.34 15.79 -25.84
N LYS A 4 -24.50 16.09 -26.83
CA LYS A 4 -23.19 16.71 -26.62
C LYS A 4 -23.34 18.22 -26.78
N THR A 5 -22.91 18.99 -25.79
CA THR A 5 -22.92 20.45 -25.85
C THR A 5 -21.62 21.03 -25.29
N ASN A 6 -21.23 22.21 -25.79
CA ASN A 6 -20.10 23.01 -25.28
C ASN A 6 -20.55 24.12 -24.30
N SER A 7 -21.85 24.28 -24.06
CA SER A 7 -22.41 25.24 -23.10
C SER A 7 -23.02 24.53 -21.89
N ASP A 8 -23.42 25.31 -20.87
CA ASP A 8 -23.95 24.79 -19.60
C ASP A 8 -25.08 23.77 -19.84
N PRO A 9 -24.83 22.46 -19.59
CA PRO A 9 -25.72 21.37 -19.98
C PRO A 9 -27.07 21.44 -19.26
N MET A 10 -27.15 22.12 -18.11
CA MET A 10 -28.39 22.31 -17.38
C MET A 10 -29.31 23.36 -18.03
N LYS A 11 -28.76 24.33 -18.77
CA LYS A 11 -29.55 25.32 -19.52
C LYS A 11 -30.11 24.73 -20.82
N LEU A 12 -29.38 23.81 -21.44
CA LEU A 12 -29.85 23.06 -22.61
C LEU A 12 -30.82 21.94 -22.26
N ALA A 13 -30.79 21.45 -21.02
CA ALA A 13 -31.73 20.44 -20.53
C ALA A 13 -33.20 20.89 -20.67
N GLU A 14 -33.51 22.15 -20.36
CA GLU A 14 -34.87 22.68 -20.48
C GLU A 14 -35.29 22.85 -21.94
N ALA A 15 -34.41 23.40 -22.79
CA ALA A 15 -34.68 23.55 -24.23
C ALA A 15 -34.85 22.20 -24.93
N ALA A 16 -34.01 21.20 -24.58
CA ALA A 16 -34.12 19.84 -25.11
C ALA A 16 -35.39 19.13 -24.64
N ARG A 17 -35.84 19.38 -23.40
CA ARG A 17 -37.11 18.84 -22.90
C ARG A 17 -38.30 19.36 -23.71
N GLY A 18 -38.31 20.66 -24.03
CA GLY A 18 -39.34 21.26 -24.89
C GLY A 18 -39.41 20.61 -26.28
N ALA A 19 -38.26 20.47 -26.95
CA ALA A 19 -38.19 19.84 -28.27
C ALA A 19 -38.60 18.36 -28.28
N VAL A 20 -38.32 17.61 -27.20
CA VAL A 20 -38.74 16.19 -27.09
C VAL A 20 -40.26 16.07 -26.88
N TRP A 21 -40.87 16.96 -26.09
CA TRP A 21 -42.32 16.97 -25.88
C TRP A 21 -43.10 17.49 -27.08
N GLU A 22 -42.48 18.30 -27.94
CA GLU A 22 -43.06 18.73 -29.21
C GLU A 22 -43.19 17.57 -30.22
N VAL A 23 -42.25 16.60 -30.17
CA VAL A 23 -42.27 15.39 -31.02
C VAL A 23 -43.08 14.25 -30.38
N ASN A 24 -43.00 14.08 -29.05
CA ASN A 24 -43.75 13.04 -28.35
C ASN A 24 -44.16 13.50 -26.92
N PRO A 25 -45.41 13.98 -26.75
CA PRO A 25 -45.91 14.49 -25.47
C PRO A 25 -45.99 13.45 -24.34
N ASN A 26 -46.06 12.16 -24.68
CA ASN A 26 -46.23 11.08 -23.70
C ASN A 26 -44.91 10.47 -23.22
N GLN A 27 -43.75 11.00 -23.64
CA GLN A 27 -42.44 10.49 -23.23
C GLN A 27 -42.10 10.96 -21.79
N PRO A 28 -41.96 10.05 -20.80
CA PRO A 28 -41.62 10.44 -19.44
C PRO A 28 -40.13 10.80 -19.35
N ILE A 29 -39.81 12.09 -19.19
CA ILE A 29 -38.44 12.57 -18.97
C ILE A 29 -38.19 12.64 -17.45
N LEU A 30 -37.91 11.48 -16.86
CA LEU A 30 -37.85 11.26 -15.41
C LEU A 30 -36.58 11.80 -14.74
N ARG A 31 -35.44 11.88 -15.45
CA ARG A 31 -34.17 12.33 -14.86
C ARG A 31 -33.25 12.87 -15.95
N ILE A 32 -32.94 14.16 -15.89
CA ILE A 32 -31.90 14.78 -16.72
C ILE A 32 -30.67 14.88 -15.85
N GLN A 33 -29.60 14.19 -16.23
CA GLN A 33 -28.32 14.23 -15.53
C GLN A 33 -27.24 14.62 -16.51
N THR A 34 -26.30 15.44 -16.05
CA THR A 34 -25.08 15.67 -16.81
C THR A 34 -24.23 14.41 -16.81
N MET A 35 -23.40 14.21 -17.83
CA MET A 35 -22.45 13.10 -17.84
C MET A 35 -21.53 13.14 -16.61
N ASP A 36 -21.18 14.34 -16.13
CA ASP A 36 -20.42 14.52 -14.89
C ASP A 36 -21.14 13.96 -13.66
N GLN A 37 -22.47 14.13 -13.57
CA GLN A 37 -23.27 13.57 -12.46
C GLN A 37 -23.39 12.05 -12.55
N VAL A 38 -23.53 11.48 -13.75
CA VAL A 38 -23.56 10.02 -13.94
C VAL A 38 -22.22 9.37 -13.59
N VAL A 39 -21.11 10.05 -13.92
CA VAL A 39 -19.76 9.63 -13.53
C VAL A 39 -19.55 9.83 -12.03
N ALA A 40 -19.99 10.95 -11.44
CA ALA A 40 -19.84 11.21 -10.01
C ALA A 40 -20.63 10.20 -9.15
N ASP A 41 -21.87 9.89 -9.52
CA ASP A 41 -22.71 8.90 -8.84
C ASP A 41 -22.09 7.49 -8.95
N SER A 42 -21.63 7.10 -10.14
CA SER A 42 -21.00 5.79 -10.38
C SER A 42 -19.64 5.62 -9.67
N VAL A 43 -18.86 6.69 -9.55
CA VAL A 43 -17.49 6.64 -9.00
C VAL A 43 -17.47 6.82 -7.47
N SER A 44 -18.57 7.29 -6.86
CA SER A 44 -18.67 7.55 -5.41
C SER A 44 -18.43 6.30 -4.56
N VAL A 45 -19.12 5.20 -4.87
CA VAL A 45 -18.99 3.91 -4.18
C VAL A 45 -17.60 3.31 -4.37
N GLN A 46 -17.07 3.36 -5.60
CA GLN A 46 -15.74 2.84 -5.91
C GLN A 46 -14.63 3.60 -5.16
N ARG A 47 -14.72 4.93 -5.07
CA ARG A 47 -13.79 5.76 -4.29
C ARG A 47 -13.88 5.46 -2.80
N PHE A 48 -15.07 5.18 -2.27
CA PHE A 48 -15.24 4.81 -0.87
C PHE A 48 -14.55 3.48 -0.54
N CYS A 49 -14.78 2.43 -1.34
CA CYS A 49 -14.10 1.14 -1.18
C CYS A 49 -12.58 1.27 -1.31
N MET A 50 -12.10 2.06 -2.29
CA MET A 50 -10.66 2.34 -2.45
C MET A 50 -10.05 2.99 -1.20
N ARG A 51 -10.74 3.96 -0.59
CA ARG A 51 -10.26 4.61 0.65
C ARG A 51 -10.16 3.61 1.80
N ILE A 52 -11.13 2.72 1.98
CA ILE A 52 -11.08 1.68 3.01
C ILE A 52 -9.91 0.73 2.76
N MET A 53 -9.69 0.30 1.52
CA MET A 53 -8.54 -0.54 1.17
C MET A 53 -7.21 0.15 1.49
N VAL A 54 -7.07 1.44 1.18
CA VAL A 54 -5.87 2.22 1.51
C VAL A 54 -5.64 2.26 3.02
N ILE A 55 -6.68 2.49 3.82
CA ILE A 55 -6.57 2.51 5.28
C ILE A 55 -6.17 1.13 5.81
N MET A 56 -6.79 0.06 5.33
CA MET A 56 -6.44 -1.32 5.71
C MET A 56 -5.00 -1.67 5.34
N ALA A 57 -4.56 -1.28 4.14
CA ALA A 57 -3.18 -1.48 3.70
C ALA A 57 -2.19 -0.73 4.60
N LEU A 58 -2.50 0.50 5.01
CA LEU A 58 -1.68 1.26 5.96
C LEU A 58 -1.60 0.57 7.33
N VAL A 59 -2.72 0.07 7.86
CA VAL A 59 -2.73 -0.66 9.13
C VAL A 59 -1.90 -1.94 9.03
N ALA A 60 -2.07 -2.72 7.95
CA ALA A 60 -1.29 -3.93 7.71
C ALA A 60 0.22 -3.63 7.61
N LEU A 61 0.58 -2.53 6.94
CA LEU A 61 1.96 -2.06 6.83
C LEU A 61 2.57 -1.71 8.19
N VAL A 62 1.81 -1.01 9.05
CA VAL A 62 2.24 -0.69 10.42
C VAL A 62 2.41 -1.97 11.25
N LEU A 63 1.46 -2.91 11.19
CA LEU A 63 1.57 -4.18 11.89
C LEU A 63 2.77 -5.00 11.44
N ALA A 64 3.05 -5.03 10.12
CA ALA A 64 4.23 -5.69 9.58
C ALA A 64 5.51 -5.03 10.11
N ALA A 65 5.59 -3.70 10.13
CA ALA A 65 6.73 -2.96 10.67
C ALA A 65 6.96 -3.26 12.17
N ILE A 66 5.88 -3.31 12.96
CA ILE A 66 5.94 -3.67 14.39
C ILE A 66 6.41 -5.12 14.56
N GLY A 67 5.91 -6.06 13.76
CA GLY A 67 6.31 -7.47 13.81
C GLY A 67 7.79 -7.66 13.46
N ILE A 68 8.28 -7.00 12.40
CA ILE A 68 9.70 -7.01 12.02
C ILE A 68 10.55 -6.40 13.14
N TYR A 69 10.13 -5.27 13.70
CA TYR A 69 10.82 -4.65 14.84
C TYR A 69 10.89 -5.62 16.03
N GLY A 70 9.79 -6.28 16.39
CA GLY A 70 9.72 -7.24 17.50
C GLY A 70 10.66 -8.43 17.30
N VAL A 71 10.62 -9.06 16.11
CA VAL A 71 11.49 -10.20 15.79
C VAL A 71 12.97 -9.81 15.79
N VAL A 72 13.31 -8.65 15.23
CA VAL A 72 14.70 -8.16 15.22
C VAL A 72 15.16 -7.78 16.63
N ALA A 73 14.34 -7.04 17.39
CA ALA A 73 14.65 -6.65 18.76
C ALA A 73 14.83 -7.86 19.70
N TYR A 74 13.97 -8.87 19.57
CA TYR A 74 14.09 -10.11 20.31
C TYR A 74 15.39 -10.85 19.95
N SER A 75 15.70 -10.96 18.64
CA SER A 75 16.94 -11.58 18.17
C SER A 75 18.20 -10.82 18.62
N VAL A 76 18.10 -9.51 18.91
CA VAL A 76 19.19 -8.74 19.53
C VAL A 76 19.35 -9.17 20.97
N SER A 77 18.27 -9.16 21.75
CA SER A 77 18.28 -9.47 23.19
C SER A 77 18.89 -10.85 23.45
N GLU A 78 18.54 -11.85 22.64
CA GLU A 78 19.01 -13.24 22.76
C GLU A 78 20.50 -13.40 22.39
N ARG A 79 21.06 -12.48 21.57
CA ARG A 79 22.47 -12.50 21.14
C ARG A 79 23.31 -11.36 21.73
N THR A 80 22.79 -10.65 22.72
CA THR A 80 23.51 -9.54 23.39
C THR A 80 24.87 -9.98 23.92
N HIS A 81 24.97 -11.22 24.44
CA HIS A 81 26.22 -11.76 24.96
C HIS A 81 27.28 -11.97 23.86
N GLU A 82 26.91 -12.56 22.72
CA GLU A 82 27.81 -12.72 21.55
C GLU A 82 28.22 -11.37 20.93
N ILE A 83 27.26 -10.44 20.85
CA ILE A 83 27.48 -9.09 20.32
C ILE A 83 28.41 -8.30 21.25
N GLY A 84 28.22 -8.42 22.57
CA GLY A 84 29.08 -7.82 23.58
C GLY A 84 30.51 -8.34 23.54
N ILE A 85 30.70 -9.66 23.41
CA ILE A 85 32.03 -10.28 23.25
C ILE A 85 32.69 -9.81 21.95
N ARG A 86 31.97 -9.76 20.82
CA ARG A 86 32.52 -9.25 19.55
C ARG A 86 32.92 -7.79 19.65
N MET A 87 32.11 -6.93 20.27
CA MET A 87 32.47 -5.52 20.46
C MET A 87 33.67 -5.35 21.41
N ALA A 88 33.78 -6.16 22.46
CA ALA A 88 34.95 -6.18 23.34
C ALA A 88 36.24 -6.64 22.63
N LEU A 89 36.10 -7.51 21.61
CA LEU A 89 37.19 -7.93 20.71
C LEU A 89 37.47 -6.92 19.58
N GLY A 90 36.81 -5.76 19.57
CA GLY A 90 37.04 -4.68 18.59
C GLY A 90 36.15 -4.69 17.35
N ALA A 91 35.08 -5.50 17.32
CA ALA A 91 34.13 -5.47 16.21
C ALA A 91 33.40 -4.13 16.13
N GLN A 92 33.33 -3.58 14.92
CA GLN A 92 32.73 -2.27 14.68
C GLN A 92 31.20 -2.37 14.77
N THR A 93 30.56 -1.38 15.39
CA THR A 93 29.09 -1.26 15.48
C THR A 93 28.38 -1.38 14.11
N THR A 94 29.09 -1.02 13.04
CA THR A 94 28.64 -1.12 11.64
C THR A 94 28.37 -2.56 11.20
N ASP A 95 29.14 -3.54 11.68
CA ASP A 95 28.98 -4.95 11.30
C ASP A 95 27.70 -5.55 11.90
N VAL A 96 27.37 -5.15 13.12
CA VAL A 96 26.13 -5.55 13.81
C VAL A 96 24.92 -4.98 13.06
N ILE A 97 24.97 -3.69 12.69
CA ILE A 97 23.92 -3.04 11.90
C ILE A 97 23.75 -3.73 10.55
N ARG A 98 24.84 -4.04 9.84
CA ARG A 98 24.81 -4.70 8.53
C ARG A 98 24.23 -6.10 8.60
N MET A 99 24.59 -6.87 9.64
CA MET A 99 24.08 -8.22 9.85
C MET A 99 22.56 -8.20 10.12
N MET A 100 22.08 -7.27 10.95
CA MET A 100 20.65 -7.12 11.23
C MET A 100 19.85 -6.66 10.01
N LEU A 101 20.34 -5.66 9.29
CA LEU A 101 19.72 -5.21 8.04
C LEU A 101 19.64 -6.34 7.02
N LYS A 102 20.70 -7.14 6.86
CA LYS A 102 20.70 -8.29 5.94
C LYS A 102 19.64 -9.32 6.32
N LYS A 103 19.49 -9.62 7.62
CA LYS A 103 18.49 -10.57 8.12
C LYS A 103 17.06 -10.03 7.91
N GLY A 104 16.80 -8.77 8.24
CA GLY A 104 15.50 -8.13 8.02
C GLY A 104 15.13 -8.02 6.54
N LEU A 105 16.07 -7.63 5.69
CA LEU A 105 15.91 -7.57 4.24
C LEU A 105 15.69 -8.95 3.62
N TRP A 106 16.32 -10.00 4.14
CA TRP A 106 16.10 -11.37 3.68
C TRP A 106 14.65 -11.82 3.91
N PHE A 107 14.13 -11.64 5.13
CA PHE A 107 12.72 -11.95 5.43
C PHE A 107 11.75 -11.11 4.58
N THR A 108 12.08 -9.83 4.39
CA THR A 108 11.27 -8.92 3.56
C THR A 108 11.27 -9.36 2.10
N GLY A 109 12.43 -9.74 1.56
CA GLY A 109 12.57 -10.20 0.18
C GLY A 109 11.76 -11.47 -0.09
N ILE A 110 11.77 -12.43 0.84
CA ILE A 110 10.94 -13.63 0.75
C ILE A 110 9.45 -13.26 0.76
N GLY A 111 9.03 -12.40 1.70
CA GLY A 111 7.64 -11.94 1.78
C GLY A 111 7.18 -11.21 0.51
N VAL A 112 8.03 -10.34 -0.05
CA VAL A 112 7.76 -9.63 -1.31
C VAL A 112 7.65 -10.60 -2.48
N ALA A 113 8.56 -11.57 -2.59
CA ALA A 113 8.52 -12.57 -3.68
C ALA A 113 7.24 -13.41 -3.64
N ILE A 114 6.87 -13.89 -2.45
CA ILE A 114 5.63 -14.66 -2.25
C ILE A 114 4.41 -13.77 -2.55
N GLY A 115 4.39 -12.53 -2.04
CA GLY A 115 3.30 -11.59 -2.26
C GLY A 115 3.09 -11.24 -3.73
N LEU A 116 4.18 -11.00 -4.48
CA LEU A 116 4.13 -10.74 -5.92
C LEU A 116 3.62 -11.95 -6.72
N ALA A 117 4.06 -13.16 -6.36
CA ALA A 117 3.56 -14.38 -6.98
C ALA A 117 2.05 -14.52 -6.76
N LEU A 118 1.58 -14.38 -5.50
CA LEU A 118 0.17 -14.44 -5.17
C LEU A 118 -0.65 -13.35 -5.87
N ALA A 119 -0.14 -12.12 -5.92
CA ALA A 119 -0.79 -11.01 -6.62
C ALA A 119 -0.92 -11.29 -8.12
N PHE A 120 0.12 -11.82 -8.75
CA PHE A 120 0.10 -12.18 -10.16
C PHE A 120 -0.92 -13.29 -10.48
N PHE A 121 -0.92 -14.37 -9.71
CA PHE A 121 -1.88 -15.46 -9.90
C PHE A 121 -3.33 -15.02 -9.61
N GLY A 122 -3.52 -14.18 -8.57
CA GLY A 122 -4.82 -13.60 -8.24
C GLY A 122 -5.34 -12.68 -9.35
N ALA A 123 -4.48 -11.80 -9.87
CA ALA A 123 -4.82 -10.93 -11.00
C ALA A 123 -5.22 -11.76 -12.23
N LYS A 124 -4.44 -12.81 -12.55
CA LYS A 124 -4.74 -13.72 -13.66
C LYS A 124 -6.10 -14.42 -13.49
N LEU A 125 -6.42 -14.88 -12.28
CA LEU A 125 -7.71 -15.52 -12.00
C LEU A 125 -8.88 -14.55 -12.15
N MET A 126 -8.71 -13.30 -11.70
CA MET A 126 -9.71 -12.25 -11.85
C MET A 126 -9.96 -11.88 -13.32
N THR A 127 -8.89 -11.75 -14.13
CA THR A 127 -9.04 -11.51 -15.57
C THR A 127 -9.75 -12.64 -16.31
N ALA A 128 -9.70 -13.88 -15.78
CA ALA A 128 -10.41 -15.00 -16.36
C ALA A 128 -11.92 -14.98 -16.05
N MET A 129 -12.34 -14.30 -14.98
CA MET A 129 -13.76 -14.22 -14.57
C MET A 129 -14.45 -12.91 -14.98
N VAL A 130 -13.69 -11.84 -15.22
CA VAL A 130 -14.23 -10.52 -15.58
C VAL A 130 -13.69 -10.09 -16.95
N TYR A 131 -14.59 -9.97 -17.92
CA TYR A 131 -14.27 -9.44 -19.25
C TYR A 131 -13.81 -7.97 -19.15
N GLU A 132 -12.77 -7.61 -19.91
CA GLU A 132 -12.23 -6.24 -20.06
C GLU A 132 -11.53 -5.60 -18.85
N MET A 133 -11.09 -6.35 -17.83
CA MET A 133 -10.32 -5.77 -16.73
C MET A 133 -8.80 -5.96 -16.91
N ASN A 134 -8.05 -4.87 -16.97
CA ASN A 134 -6.58 -4.91 -17.01
C ASN A 134 -6.03 -5.03 -15.57
N ALA A 135 -6.03 -6.24 -15.01
CA ALA A 135 -5.72 -6.47 -13.59
C ALA A 135 -4.22 -6.37 -13.25
N LEU A 136 -3.34 -6.30 -14.24
CA LEU A 136 -1.89 -6.18 -14.08
C LEU A 136 -1.48 -4.71 -14.22
N ASP A 137 -1.57 -3.95 -13.14
CA ASP A 137 -1.06 -2.58 -13.08
C ASP A 137 0.47 -2.57 -12.81
N PRO A 138 1.32 -2.21 -13.80
CA PRO A 138 2.78 -2.21 -13.62
C PRO A 138 3.23 -1.25 -12.52
N ALA A 139 2.51 -0.15 -12.30
CA ALA A 139 2.85 0.81 -11.27
C ALA A 139 2.69 0.17 -9.87
N ALA A 140 1.59 -0.55 -9.63
CA ALA A 140 1.37 -1.24 -8.36
C ALA A 140 2.43 -2.33 -8.09
N PHE A 141 2.80 -3.12 -9.10
CA PHE A 141 3.81 -4.17 -8.98
C PHE A 141 5.22 -3.65 -8.72
N ILE A 142 5.51 -2.37 -9.00
CA ILE A 142 6.82 -1.74 -8.74
C ILE A 142 6.80 -0.92 -7.45
N VAL A 143 5.78 -0.07 -7.29
CA VAL A 143 5.69 0.87 -6.16
C VAL A 143 5.50 0.12 -4.84
N VAL A 144 4.67 -0.92 -4.80
CA VAL A 144 4.39 -1.65 -3.55
C VAL A 144 5.64 -2.34 -2.99
N PRO A 145 6.42 -3.12 -3.76
CA PRO A 145 7.68 -3.67 -3.28
C PRO A 145 8.68 -2.61 -2.81
N LEU A 146 8.80 -1.48 -3.53
CA LEU A 146 9.69 -0.39 -3.14
C LEU A 146 9.29 0.22 -1.79
N VAL A 147 8.00 0.47 -1.59
CA VAL A 147 7.47 0.97 -0.32
C VAL A 147 7.71 -0.04 0.81
N LEU A 148 7.46 -1.34 0.57
CA LEU A 148 7.72 -2.38 1.57
C LEU A 148 9.20 -2.49 1.94
N LEU A 149 10.09 -2.41 0.95
CA LEU A 149 11.54 -2.41 1.19
C LEU A 149 11.98 -1.19 1.99
N PHE A 150 11.46 -0.01 1.66
CA PHE A 150 11.75 1.24 2.37
C PHE A 150 11.27 1.21 3.82
N VAL A 151 10.03 0.76 4.05
CA VAL A 151 9.46 0.64 5.40
C VAL A 151 10.21 -0.41 6.21
N SER A 152 10.55 -1.56 5.61
CA SER A 152 11.32 -2.60 6.29
C SER A 152 12.72 -2.13 6.66
N THR A 153 13.41 -1.40 5.78
CA THR A 153 14.73 -0.82 6.11
C THR A 153 14.63 0.18 7.25
N LEU A 154 13.63 1.06 7.25
CA LEU A 154 13.39 1.97 8.38
C LEU A 154 13.08 1.23 9.68
N ALA A 155 12.21 0.21 9.63
CA ALA A 155 11.84 -0.60 10.79
C ALA A 155 13.02 -1.39 11.37
N CYS A 156 13.91 -1.90 10.51
CA CYS A 156 15.13 -2.62 10.92
C CYS A 156 16.24 -1.67 11.39
N TYR A 157 16.29 -0.44 10.86
CA TYR A 157 17.34 0.53 11.21
C TYR A 157 17.21 1.05 12.64
N LEU A 158 15.99 1.28 13.13
CA LEU A 158 15.75 1.72 14.52
C LEU A 158 16.36 0.77 15.58
N PRO A 159 16.03 -0.54 15.61
CA PRO A 159 16.56 -1.47 16.59
C PRO A 159 18.05 -1.74 16.37
N ALA A 160 18.52 -1.77 15.12
CA ALA A 160 19.96 -1.90 14.83
C ALA A 160 20.77 -0.72 15.39
N ARG A 161 20.26 0.50 15.23
CA ARG A 161 20.87 1.71 15.82
C ARG A 161 20.78 1.70 17.34
N ARG A 162 19.69 1.20 17.91
CA ARG A 162 19.54 1.03 19.36
C ARG A 162 20.57 0.04 19.91
N ALA A 163 20.75 -1.11 19.26
CA ALA A 163 21.75 -2.13 19.63
C ALA A 163 23.19 -1.59 19.55
N ALA A 164 23.50 -0.82 18.51
CA ALA A 164 24.80 -0.16 18.34
C ALA A 164 25.07 0.96 19.36
N ARG A 165 24.02 1.51 20.00
CA ARG A 165 24.12 2.52 21.07
C ARG A 165 24.11 1.93 22.47
N VAL A 166 23.85 0.63 22.63
CA VAL A 166 24.03 -0.03 23.93
C VAL A 166 25.53 -0.09 24.19
N ASP A 167 25.96 0.75 25.11
CA ASP A 167 27.36 0.91 25.48
C ASP A 167 27.88 -0.43 26.06
N PRO A 168 28.91 -1.06 25.47
CA PRO A 168 29.45 -2.35 25.94
C PRO A 168 29.87 -2.32 27.42
N MET A 169 30.18 -1.13 27.95
CA MET A 169 30.51 -0.94 29.37
C MET A 169 29.31 -1.13 30.32
N THR A 170 28.07 -0.92 29.88
CA THR A 170 26.87 -1.24 30.69
C THR A 170 26.51 -2.72 30.70
N ALA A 171 26.92 -3.48 29.68
CA ALA A 171 26.67 -4.92 29.60
C ALA A 171 27.57 -5.74 30.55
N LEU A 172 28.72 -5.21 30.96
CA LEU A 172 29.60 -5.82 31.97
C LEU A 172 29.27 -5.43 33.42
N ARG A 173 28.32 -4.51 33.64
CA ARG A 173 28.03 -3.95 34.98
C ARG A 173 26.71 -4.44 35.59
N TYR A 174 26.05 -5.40 34.94
CA TYR A 174 25.03 -6.24 35.56
C TYR A 174 25.65 -7.59 35.91
N GLU A 175 26.43 -7.56 36.99
CA GLU A 175 26.49 -8.64 37.97
C GLU A 175 25.59 -8.22 39.14
#